data_AF-A0A815B1D3-F1
#
_entry.id   AF-A0A815B1D3-F1
#
_cell.length_a   1.000
_cell.length_b   1.000
_cell.length_c   1.000
_cell.angle_alpha   90.00
_cell.angle_beta   90.00
_cell.angle_gamma   90.00
#
_symmetry.space_group_name_H-M   'P 1'
#
loop_
_entity.id
_entity.type
_entity.pdbx_description
1 polymer ?
#
loop_
_entity_poly.entity_id
_entity_poly.type
_entity_poly.pdbx_seq_one_letter_code
_entity_poly.pdbx_strand_id
1 'polypeptide(L)'
;MNKWKWIVGTIIAVVLLIFAFIVGFKLGHRIRHIAIIGAGAAGSSAAFFLHKQLLTLGDRDKVEITVYEKESKVGGRAALIHPYNDSKYDPAEIGASIYASVNLHLVRAIEQFGLNPAYRIIDDNHVSYLYNGKTILVDMDNVSSRYNLLSLTRLNMLTETSVHHFLRLYQRNFQLLNGPFRTVAAYVKAIDLKPQLNESGFRFLVNNGVDEMTVNEFVDSLTQGTYGQQVTQLHAVMTIIAMAGRGQSIKGGNYRIFGNHFKSLFSDVRDKITKVDYVQQHVTLFTTNATHLGSSYMKMNIPISLLVTRYRERQNSTNNLNLNLDVESMHFSTLLYPRNERLVKLFSPNYLDDSKLVEIVGSRANIGWIYRKMWYAYPRAPPRNDTIFPPINPDKGLYYVNAFESFISTMETQCVAAHNIIRLFLIDFGYDEKVATLADDYWIDTAI
;
A
#
# COMPACT_ATOMS: atom_id res chain seq x y z
N MET A 1 -62.15 -47.03 28.64
CA MET A 1 -60.85 -46.99 27.93
C MET A 1 -60.43 -45.64 27.34
N ASN A 2 -61.34 -44.70 26.99
CA ASN A 2 -60.95 -43.55 26.14
C ASN A 2 -60.18 -42.41 26.83
N LYS A 3 -60.38 -42.12 28.13
CA LYS A 3 -59.66 -41.04 28.83
C LYS A 3 -58.13 -41.23 28.85
N TRP A 4 -57.66 -42.47 29.02
CA TRP A 4 -56.23 -42.79 29.08
C TRP A 4 -55.52 -42.52 27.74
N LYS A 5 -56.16 -42.84 26.61
CA LYS A 5 -55.61 -42.54 25.27
C LYS A 5 -55.48 -41.04 25.02
N TRP A 6 -56.46 -40.25 25.48
CA TRP A 6 -56.39 -38.79 25.41
C TRP A 6 -55.24 -38.22 26.24
N ILE A 7 -55.12 -38.63 27.51
CA ILE A 7 -54.03 -38.16 28.40
C ILE A 7 -52.66 -38.47 27.82
N VAL A 8 -52.44 -39.70 27.33
CA VAL A 8 -51.17 -40.10 26.70
C VAL A 8 -50.91 -39.30 25.41
N GLY A 9 -51.94 -39.10 24.57
CA GLY A 9 -51.82 -38.28 23.36
C GLY A 9 -51.43 -36.82 23.66
N THR A 10 -52.04 -36.21 24.68
CA THR A 10 -51.70 -34.85 25.12
C THR A 10 -50.28 -34.77 25.68
N ILE A 11 -49.84 -35.75 26.49
CA ILE A 11 -48.47 -35.78 27.02
C ILE A 11 -47.45 -35.91 25.88
N ILE A 12 -47.69 -36.80 24.90
CA ILE A 12 -46.80 -36.96 23.74
C ILE A 12 -46.75 -35.65 22.92
N ALA A 13 -47.89 -35.00 22.67
CA ALA A 13 -47.92 -33.72 21.95
C ALA A 13 -47.16 -32.61 22.69
N VAL A 14 -47.30 -32.52 24.02
CA VAL A 14 -46.56 -31.55 24.84
C VAL A 14 -45.06 -31.84 24.85
N VAL A 15 -44.65 -33.12 24.96
CA VAL A 15 -43.23 -33.51 24.88
C VAL A 15 -42.65 -33.19 23.50
N LEU A 16 -43.37 -33.46 22.41
CA LEU A 16 -42.94 -33.11 21.05
C LEU A 16 -42.86 -31.59 20.84
N LEU A 17 -43.80 -30.81 21.38
CA LEU A 17 -43.74 -29.34 21.34
C LEU A 17 -42.57 -28.79 22.15
N ILE A 18 -42.31 -29.31 23.35
CA ILE A 18 -41.15 -28.94 24.17
C ILE A 18 -39.85 -29.34 23.46
N PHE A 19 -39.78 -30.52 22.85
CA PHE A 19 -38.61 -30.96 22.09
C PHE A 19 -38.38 -30.10 20.86
N ALA A 20 -39.43 -29.80 20.07
CA ALA A 20 -39.35 -28.87 18.94
C ALA A 20 -38.96 -27.46 19.36
N PHE A 21 -39.44 -26.99 20.53
CA PHE A 21 -39.06 -25.68 21.09
C PHE A 21 -37.61 -25.66 21.55
N ILE A 22 -37.12 -26.70 22.25
CA ILE A 22 -35.72 -26.82 22.67
C ILE A 22 -34.78 -26.97 21.46
N VAL A 23 -35.18 -27.74 20.45
CA VAL A 23 -34.43 -27.88 19.19
C VAL A 23 -34.43 -26.57 18.41
N GLY A 24 -35.57 -25.88 18.31
CA GLY A 24 -35.69 -24.55 17.70
C GLY A 24 -34.85 -23.49 18.43
N PHE A 25 -34.82 -23.51 19.77
CA PHE A 25 -34.02 -22.60 20.59
C PHE A 25 -32.52 -22.89 20.48
N LYS A 26 -32.12 -24.17 20.30
CA LYS A 26 -30.74 -24.55 19.95
C LYS A 26 -30.37 -24.24 18.50
N LEU A 27 -31.34 -24.17 17.59
CA LEU A 27 -31.19 -23.79 16.19
C LEU A 27 -31.25 -22.27 15.96
N GLY A 28 -31.50 -21.47 17.00
CA GLY A 28 -31.34 -20.02 16.94
C GLY A 28 -29.90 -19.69 16.56
N HIS A 29 -29.66 -19.33 15.29
CA HIS A 29 -28.34 -19.00 14.78
C HIS A 29 -27.77 -17.81 15.56
N ARG A 30 -26.86 -18.11 16.48
CA ARG A 30 -26.15 -17.11 17.26
C ARG A 30 -25.27 -16.28 16.32
N ILE A 31 -25.70 -15.06 16.03
CA ILE A 31 -24.97 -14.10 15.20
C ILE A 31 -23.55 -13.95 15.77
N ARG A 32 -22.54 -14.12 14.91
CA ARG A 32 -21.13 -13.93 15.29
C ARG A 32 -20.74 -12.48 15.03
N HIS A 33 -20.35 -11.75 16.07
CA HIS A 33 -19.85 -10.37 15.93
C HIS A 33 -18.34 -10.40 15.67
N ILE A 34 -17.88 -9.67 14.66
CA ILE A 34 -16.48 -9.56 14.24
C ILE A 34 -16.08 -8.09 14.25
N ALA A 35 -15.06 -7.77 15.02
CA ALA A 35 -14.44 -6.45 15.03
C ALA A 35 -13.22 -6.41 14.09
N ILE A 36 -13.13 -5.37 13.26
CA ILE A 36 -11.93 -5.05 12.47
C ILE A 36 -11.43 -3.68 12.92
N ILE A 37 -10.16 -3.58 13.31
CA ILE A 37 -9.58 -2.38 13.90
C ILE A 37 -8.65 -1.72 12.87
N GLY A 38 -8.98 -0.49 12.47
CA GLY A 38 -8.39 0.29 11.39
C GLY A 38 -9.13 0.11 10.06
N ALA A 39 -9.63 1.21 9.48
CA ALA A 39 -10.19 1.26 8.14
C ALA A 39 -9.16 1.79 7.10
N GLY A 40 -7.87 1.53 7.34
CA GLY A 40 -6.82 1.65 6.33
C GLY A 40 -6.95 0.59 5.23
N ALA A 41 -6.01 0.56 4.28
CA ALA A 41 -6.06 -0.36 3.13
C ALA A 41 -6.31 -1.84 3.51
N ALA A 42 -5.65 -2.36 4.55
CA ALA A 42 -5.77 -3.76 4.93
C ALA A 42 -7.12 -4.07 5.60
N GLY A 43 -7.43 -3.40 6.71
CA GLY A 43 -8.68 -3.62 7.44
C GLY A 43 -9.92 -3.31 6.60
N SER A 44 -9.83 -2.33 5.69
CA SER A 44 -10.93 -2.05 4.77
C SER A 44 -11.16 -3.18 3.76
N SER A 45 -10.10 -3.66 3.10
CA SER A 45 -10.18 -4.83 2.23
C SER A 45 -10.62 -6.10 2.99
N ALA A 46 -10.27 -6.25 4.27
CA ALA A 46 -10.68 -7.40 5.08
C ALA A 46 -12.20 -7.46 5.27
N ALA A 47 -12.87 -6.36 5.59
CA ALA A 47 -14.33 -6.37 5.70
C ALA A 47 -15.00 -6.61 4.35
N PHE A 48 -14.46 -6.04 3.27
CA PHE A 48 -14.95 -6.26 1.91
C PHE A 48 -14.88 -7.75 1.52
N PHE A 49 -13.72 -8.39 1.70
CA PHE A 49 -13.55 -9.82 1.40
C PHE A 49 -14.43 -10.69 2.28
N LEU A 50 -14.48 -10.41 3.58
CA LEU A 50 -15.32 -11.16 4.52
C LEU A 50 -16.81 -11.06 4.16
N HIS A 51 -17.31 -9.84 3.90
CA HIS A 51 -18.67 -9.62 3.46
C HIS A 51 -18.97 -10.35 2.15
N LYS A 52 -18.07 -10.27 1.17
CA LYS A 52 -18.24 -10.89 -0.15
C LYS A 52 -18.23 -12.42 -0.06
N GLN A 53 -17.27 -13.02 0.64
CA GLN A 53 -17.19 -14.47 0.80
C GLN A 53 -18.40 -15.00 1.59
N LEU A 54 -18.86 -14.30 2.64
CA LEU A 54 -20.07 -14.68 3.37
C LEU A 54 -21.35 -14.59 2.52
N LEU A 55 -21.43 -13.65 1.56
CA LEU A 55 -22.51 -13.64 0.56
C LEU A 55 -22.42 -14.86 -0.37
N THR A 56 -21.24 -15.20 -0.90
CA THR A 56 -21.03 -16.41 -1.73
C THR A 56 -21.46 -17.68 -0.99
N LEU A 57 -21.20 -17.75 0.32
CA LEU A 57 -21.47 -18.91 1.17
C LEU A 57 -22.92 -18.95 1.70
N GLY A 58 -23.76 -17.94 1.43
CA GLY A 58 -25.13 -17.87 1.96
C GLY A 58 -25.22 -17.62 3.47
N ASP A 59 -24.12 -17.20 4.10
CA ASP A 59 -23.96 -17.08 5.55
C ASP A 59 -23.87 -15.63 6.05
N ARG A 60 -24.11 -14.66 5.17
CA ARG A 60 -24.05 -13.22 5.49
C ARG A 60 -24.87 -12.84 6.73
N ASP A 61 -26.07 -13.40 6.89
CA ASP A 61 -26.97 -13.06 8.01
C ASP A 61 -26.57 -13.71 9.35
N LYS A 62 -25.59 -14.62 9.35
CA LYS A 62 -25.06 -15.29 10.55
C LYS A 62 -23.93 -14.51 11.20
N VAL A 63 -23.52 -13.38 10.62
CA VAL A 63 -22.33 -12.62 10.99
C VAL A 63 -22.61 -11.12 10.99
N GLU A 64 -22.21 -10.43 12.05
CA GLU A 64 -22.15 -8.97 12.10
C GLU A 64 -20.69 -8.52 12.01
N ILE A 65 -20.39 -7.57 11.13
CA ILE A 65 -19.04 -7.02 10.94
C ILE A 65 -19.08 -5.56 11.38
N THR A 66 -18.26 -5.21 12.36
CA THR A 66 -18.12 -3.84 12.89
C THR A 66 -16.69 -3.37 12.65
N VAL A 67 -16.51 -2.16 12.09
CA VAL A 67 -15.19 -1.71 11.64
C VAL A 67 -14.84 -0.34 12.18
N TYR A 68 -13.75 -0.35 12.92
CA TYR A 68 -13.36 0.69 13.83
C TYR A 68 -12.22 1.52 13.23
N GLU A 69 -12.32 2.84 13.28
CA GLU A 69 -11.33 3.77 12.72
C GLU A 69 -11.27 5.01 13.62
N LYS A 70 -10.08 5.59 13.79
CA LYS A 70 -9.86 6.75 14.65
C LYS A 70 -10.09 8.07 13.92
N GLU A 71 -9.92 8.08 12.60
CA GLU A 71 -10.17 9.24 11.74
C GLU A 71 -11.63 9.27 11.27
N SER A 72 -12.16 10.44 10.92
CA SER A 72 -13.48 10.57 10.28
C SER A 72 -13.52 10.09 8.81
N LYS A 73 -12.55 9.29 8.37
CA LYS A 73 -12.38 8.86 6.98
C LYS A 73 -11.71 7.49 6.85
N VAL A 74 -12.07 6.78 5.79
CA VAL A 74 -11.52 5.48 5.39
C VAL A 74 -10.31 5.67 4.45
N GLY A 75 -9.36 4.73 4.46
CA GLY A 75 -8.18 4.68 3.58
C GLY A 75 -6.85 4.92 4.30
N GLY A 76 -6.84 5.49 5.50
CA GLY A 76 -5.64 5.69 6.34
C GLY A 76 -4.58 6.58 5.66
N ARG A 77 -3.51 5.96 5.14
CA ARG A 77 -2.44 6.63 4.38
C ARG A 77 -2.85 7.00 2.95
N ALA A 78 -3.88 6.38 2.39
CA ALA A 78 -4.54 6.88 1.19
C ALA A 78 -5.40 8.10 1.59
N ALA A 79 -4.86 9.29 1.35
CA ALA A 79 -5.43 10.54 1.82
C ALA A 79 -5.24 11.67 0.79
N LEU A 80 -6.26 12.51 0.68
CA LEU A 80 -6.25 13.71 -0.17
C LEU A 80 -6.23 15.00 0.66
N ILE A 81 -5.85 16.09 0.02
CA ILE A 81 -6.05 17.48 0.46
C ILE A 81 -6.42 18.33 -0.75
N HIS A 82 -7.26 19.35 -0.58
CA HIS A 82 -7.48 20.36 -1.64
C HIS A 82 -6.58 21.57 -1.39
N PRO A 83 -5.86 22.09 -2.41
CA PRO A 83 -5.17 23.37 -2.32
C PRO A 83 -6.10 24.47 -1.81
N TYR A 84 -5.58 25.38 -0.98
CA TYR A 84 -6.38 26.43 -0.33
C TYR A 84 -7.57 25.95 0.52
N ASN A 85 -7.68 24.65 0.80
CA ASN A 85 -8.88 24.00 1.35
C ASN A 85 -10.15 24.25 0.50
N ASP A 86 -9.98 24.48 -0.80
CA ASP A 86 -11.05 24.87 -1.72
C ASP A 86 -11.28 23.75 -2.75
N SER A 87 -12.47 23.14 -2.70
CA SER A 87 -12.84 21.97 -3.50
C SER A 87 -12.96 22.23 -5.00
N LYS A 88 -12.86 23.49 -5.46
CA LYS A 88 -12.77 23.82 -6.90
C LYS A 88 -11.41 23.44 -7.51
N TYR A 89 -10.37 23.30 -6.71
CA TYR A 89 -9.06 22.84 -7.16
C TYR A 89 -8.99 21.31 -7.08
N ASP A 90 -8.37 20.69 -8.09
CA ASP A 90 -8.14 19.24 -8.07
C ASP A 90 -7.38 18.82 -6.80
N PRO A 91 -7.83 17.74 -6.12
CA PRO A 91 -7.21 17.30 -4.88
C PRO A 91 -5.85 16.66 -5.15
N ALA A 92 -4.94 16.83 -4.20
CA ALA A 92 -3.64 16.20 -4.21
C ALA A 92 -3.55 15.05 -3.20
N GLU A 93 -3.01 13.93 -3.66
CA GLU A 93 -2.74 12.80 -2.79
C GLU A 93 -1.48 13.04 -1.96
N ILE A 94 -1.63 12.97 -0.64
CA ILE A 94 -0.58 13.26 0.35
C ILE A 94 0.05 11.97 0.93
N GLY A 95 -0.29 10.82 0.36
CA GLY A 95 0.18 9.48 0.71
C GLY A 95 -0.47 8.46 -0.24
N ALA A 96 0.12 7.26 -0.35
CA ALA A 96 -0.36 6.16 -1.20
C ALA A 96 -0.80 6.60 -2.62
N SER A 97 0.01 7.43 -3.27
CA SER A 97 -0.40 8.23 -4.43
C SER A 97 -0.30 7.54 -5.79
N ILE A 98 0.01 6.24 -5.83
CA ILE A 98 0.09 5.45 -7.06
C ILE A 98 -0.32 3.98 -6.86
N TYR A 99 -0.85 3.37 -7.92
CA TYR A 99 -0.98 1.93 -8.12
C TYR A 99 -0.43 1.55 -9.51
N ALA A 100 -0.01 0.29 -9.69
CA ALA A 100 0.45 -0.26 -10.97
C ALA A 100 -0.56 -1.26 -11.55
N SER A 101 -0.48 -1.58 -12.84
CA SER A 101 -1.34 -2.59 -13.48
C SER A 101 -1.23 -3.99 -12.87
N VAL A 102 -0.08 -4.31 -12.27
CA VAL A 102 0.18 -5.57 -11.54
C VAL A 102 -0.45 -5.61 -10.13
N ASN A 103 -1.14 -4.55 -9.71
CA ASN A 103 -1.89 -4.51 -8.46
C ASN A 103 -3.32 -5.02 -8.69
N LEU A 104 -3.45 -6.34 -8.82
CA LEU A 104 -4.68 -6.97 -9.33
C LEU A 104 -5.90 -6.76 -8.42
N HIS A 105 -5.76 -6.73 -7.09
CA HIS A 105 -6.89 -6.38 -6.22
C HIS A 105 -7.31 -4.91 -6.40
N LEU A 106 -6.35 -3.97 -6.50
CA LEU A 106 -6.69 -2.55 -6.72
C LEU A 106 -7.30 -2.32 -8.10
N VAL A 107 -6.74 -2.90 -9.16
CA VAL A 107 -7.28 -2.83 -10.53
C VAL A 107 -8.71 -3.39 -10.57
N ARG A 108 -8.92 -4.56 -9.96
CA ARG A 108 -10.25 -5.17 -9.90
C ARG A 108 -11.26 -4.34 -9.11
N ALA A 109 -10.84 -3.73 -8.01
CA ALA A 109 -11.68 -2.81 -7.24
C ALA A 109 -12.03 -1.55 -8.05
N ILE A 110 -11.09 -1.02 -8.83
CA ILE A 110 -11.32 0.12 -9.74
C ILE A 110 -12.40 -0.21 -10.76
N GLU A 111 -12.30 -1.36 -11.44
CA GLU A 111 -13.32 -1.87 -12.37
C GLU A 111 -14.69 -2.04 -11.68
N GLN A 112 -14.72 -2.82 -10.59
CA GLN A 112 -15.95 -3.20 -9.88
C GLN A 112 -16.73 -2.00 -9.33
N PHE A 113 -16.03 -0.93 -8.96
CA PHE A 113 -16.62 0.29 -8.39
C PHE A 113 -16.80 1.41 -9.42
N GLY A 114 -16.51 1.18 -10.71
CA GLY A 114 -16.62 2.19 -11.76
C GLY A 114 -15.73 3.42 -11.52
N LEU A 115 -14.54 3.22 -10.96
CA LEU A 115 -13.59 4.29 -10.70
C LEU A 115 -12.79 4.61 -11.97
N ASN A 116 -12.66 5.89 -12.29
CA ASN A 116 -11.89 6.34 -13.45
C ASN A 116 -10.45 6.67 -13.06
N PRO A 117 -9.44 6.22 -13.82
CA PRO A 117 -8.08 6.74 -13.71
C PRO A 117 -8.04 8.26 -13.86
N ALA A 118 -7.14 8.91 -13.12
CA ALA A 118 -6.77 10.30 -13.33
C ALA A 118 -5.79 10.37 -14.51
N TYR A 119 -6.22 10.92 -15.62
CA TYR A 119 -5.33 11.32 -16.69
C TYR A 119 -4.42 12.45 -16.19
N ARG A 120 -3.13 12.16 -16.05
CA ARG A 120 -2.12 13.22 -15.96
C ARG A 120 -1.99 13.81 -17.35
N ILE A 121 -2.38 15.07 -17.52
CA ILE A 121 -1.97 15.85 -18.70
C ILE A 121 -0.48 16.10 -18.52
N ILE A 122 0.33 15.24 -19.12
CA ILE A 122 1.75 15.46 -19.32
C ILE A 122 1.83 16.45 -20.49
N ASP A 123 2.19 17.70 -20.19
CA ASP A 123 2.55 18.69 -21.19
C ASP A 123 3.95 18.30 -21.72
N ASP A 124 4.07 18.13 -23.03
CA ASP A 124 5.24 17.54 -23.72
C ASP A 124 6.57 18.26 -23.43
N ASN A 125 6.52 19.46 -22.83
CA ASN A 125 7.67 20.30 -22.53
C ASN A 125 8.26 20.11 -21.13
N HIS A 126 7.68 19.30 -20.24
CA HIS A 126 8.14 19.16 -18.85
C HIS A 126 8.78 17.80 -18.58
N VAL A 127 10.07 17.82 -18.22
CA VAL A 127 10.92 16.64 -18.02
C VAL A 127 10.94 16.19 -16.56
N SER A 128 11.23 14.90 -16.30
CA SER A 128 11.59 14.40 -14.97
C SER A 128 13.08 14.14 -14.84
N TYR A 129 13.72 14.60 -13.77
CA TYR A 129 15.18 14.53 -13.62
C TYR A 129 15.63 13.70 -12.41
N LEU A 130 16.74 13.01 -12.58
CA LEU A 130 17.54 12.43 -11.50
C LEU A 130 18.55 13.47 -10.97
N TYR A 131 18.61 13.65 -9.64
CA TYR A 131 19.44 14.68 -8.98
C TYR A 131 20.28 14.09 -7.84
N ASN A 132 21.50 14.57 -7.66
CA ASN A 132 22.45 14.07 -6.65
C ASN A 132 22.75 15.04 -5.49
N GLY A 133 21.86 16.03 -5.26
CA GLY A 133 22.09 17.12 -4.30
C GLY A 133 22.96 18.26 -4.83
N LYS A 134 23.52 18.17 -6.04
CA LYS A 134 24.32 19.26 -6.64
C LYS A 134 24.14 19.44 -8.14
N THR A 135 23.99 18.35 -8.90
CA THR A 135 23.81 18.36 -10.36
C THR A 135 22.69 17.42 -10.77
N ILE A 136 22.02 17.72 -11.89
CA ILE A 136 21.23 16.72 -12.62
C ILE A 136 22.20 15.64 -13.09
N LEU A 137 21.76 14.39 -13.02
CA LEU A 137 22.49 13.22 -13.47
C LEU A 137 22.01 12.77 -14.85
N VAL A 138 20.69 12.60 -15.00
CA VAL A 138 20.06 12.17 -16.26
C VAL A 138 18.61 12.64 -16.32
N ASP A 139 18.11 12.73 -17.54
CA ASP A 139 16.69 12.76 -17.87
C ASP A 139 16.09 11.36 -17.67
N MET A 140 14.97 11.26 -16.95
CA MET A 140 14.31 9.99 -16.66
C MET A 140 13.69 9.32 -17.89
N ASP A 141 13.42 10.09 -18.95
CA ASP A 141 12.94 9.55 -20.24
C ASP A 141 14.11 9.08 -21.13
N ASN A 142 15.36 9.38 -20.75
CA ASN A 142 16.59 9.00 -21.48
C ASN A 142 17.67 8.40 -20.56
N VAL A 143 17.28 7.54 -19.61
CA VAL A 143 18.19 6.91 -18.64
C VAL A 143 19.35 6.11 -19.27
N SER A 144 19.14 5.57 -20.47
CA SER A 144 20.15 4.83 -21.25
C SER A 144 21.29 5.72 -21.78
N SER A 145 21.15 7.05 -21.76
CA SER A 145 22.26 7.98 -22.07
C SER A 145 23.35 8.02 -20.99
N ARG A 146 23.05 7.54 -19.77
CA ARG A 146 23.97 7.53 -18.62
C ARG A 146 24.31 6.13 -18.14
N TYR A 147 23.34 5.22 -18.13
CA TYR A 147 23.48 3.89 -17.52
C TYR A 147 23.71 2.81 -18.57
N ASN A 148 24.49 1.79 -18.18
CA ASN A 148 24.84 0.70 -19.07
C ASN A 148 23.58 -0.07 -19.51
N LEU A 149 23.36 -0.22 -20.82
CA LEU A 149 22.16 -0.86 -21.35
C LEU A 149 22.00 -2.31 -20.90
N LEU A 150 23.10 -3.07 -20.73
CA LEU A 150 23.03 -4.43 -20.19
C LEU A 150 22.61 -4.42 -18.72
N SER A 151 23.11 -3.48 -17.92
CA SER A 151 22.66 -3.30 -16.53
C SER A 151 21.17 -2.94 -16.47
N LEU A 152 20.69 -2.03 -17.32
CA LEU A 152 19.26 -1.68 -17.40
C LEU A 152 18.40 -2.88 -17.83
N THR A 153 18.85 -3.68 -18.80
CA THR A 153 18.18 -4.92 -19.19
C THR A 153 18.15 -5.94 -18.04
N ARG A 154 19.28 -6.18 -17.35
CA ARG A 154 19.35 -7.09 -16.19
C ARG A 154 18.43 -6.63 -15.06
N LEU A 155 18.44 -5.34 -14.79
CA LEU A 155 17.60 -4.68 -13.79
C LEU A 155 16.10 -4.87 -14.11
N ASN A 156 15.70 -4.73 -15.37
CA ASN A 156 14.33 -5.02 -15.81
C ASN A 156 13.97 -6.51 -15.68
N MET A 157 14.84 -7.42 -16.14
CA MET A 157 14.62 -8.87 -16.03
C MET A 157 14.43 -9.32 -14.58
N LEU A 158 15.28 -8.87 -13.64
CA LEU A 158 15.16 -9.18 -12.21
C LEU A 158 13.83 -8.66 -11.61
N THR A 159 13.33 -7.55 -12.15
CA THR A 159 12.05 -6.95 -11.76
C THR A 159 10.88 -7.77 -12.27
N GLU A 160 10.84 -8.06 -13.57
CA GLU A 160 9.81 -8.89 -14.19
C GLU A 160 9.76 -10.28 -13.57
N THR A 161 10.91 -10.93 -13.35
CA THR A 161 11.00 -12.19 -12.61
C THR A 161 10.33 -12.08 -11.23
N SER A 162 10.74 -11.10 -10.41
CA SER A 162 10.19 -10.95 -9.05
C SER A 162 8.69 -10.61 -9.05
N VAL A 163 8.22 -9.85 -10.05
CA VAL A 163 6.80 -9.57 -10.27
C VAL A 163 6.06 -10.85 -10.66
N HIS A 164 6.58 -11.69 -11.56
CA HIS A 164 5.99 -12.99 -11.88
C HIS A 164 5.91 -13.90 -10.64
N HIS A 165 6.98 -13.97 -9.83
CA HIS A 165 6.99 -14.71 -8.56
C HIS A 165 5.85 -14.26 -7.62
N PHE A 166 5.60 -12.94 -7.54
CA PHE A 166 4.47 -12.37 -6.79
C PHE A 166 3.11 -12.66 -7.46
N LEU A 167 2.98 -12.55 -8.79
CA LEU A 167 1.71 -12.77 -9.50
C LEU A 167 1.18 -14.22 -9.37
N ARG A 168 2.04 -15.21 -9.07
CA ARG A 168 1.62 -16.58 -8.73
C ARG A 168 0.58 -16.64 -7.60
N LEU A 169 0.58 -15.68 -6.69
CA LEU A 169 -0.36 -15.58 -5.58
C LEU A 169 -1.82 -15.51 -6.00
N TYR A 170 -2.09 -14.97 -7.20
CA TYR A 170 -3.45 -14.84 -7.74
C TYR A 170 -3.89 -16.08 -8.54
N GLN A 171 -2.95 -16.94 -8.93
CA GLN A 171 -3.26 -18.11 -9.73
C GLN A 171 -4.06 -19.14 -8.93
N ARG A 172 -5.24 -19.50 -9.44
CA ARG A 172 -6.16 -20.46 -8.79
C ARG A 172 -5.48 -21.78 -8.39
N ASN A 173 -4.65 -22.33 -9.26
CA ASN A 173 -3.91 -23.57 -8.98
C ASN A 173 -2.90 -23.42 -7.82
N PHE A 174 -2.25 -22.26 -7.70
CA PHE A 174 -1.35 -21.96 -6.60
C PHE A 174 -2.12 -21.85 -5.28
N GLN A 175 -3.27 -21.16 -5.29
CA GLN A 175 -4.13 -21.02 -4.11
C GLN A 175 -4.71 -22.37 -3.67
N LEU A 176 -5.19 -23.20 -4.61
CA LEU A 176 -5.68 -24.56 -4.35
C LEU A 176 -4.62 -25.51 -3.77
N LEU A 177 -3.35 -25.35 -4.17
CA LEU A 177 -2.25 -26.20 -3.73
C LEU A 177 -1.72 -25.82 -2.34
N ASN A 178 -1.68 -24.51 -2.02
CA ASN A 178 -1.04 -24.01 -0.81
C ASN A 178 -2.02 -23.65 0.31
N GLY A 179 -3.31 -23.44 0.00
CA GLY A 179 -4.27 -22.83 0.93
C GLY A 179 -3.83 -21.40 1.33
N PRO A 180 -4.44 -20.83 2.38
CA PRO A 180 -4.03 -19.55 2.94
C PRO A 180 -2.94 -19.72 4.02
N PHE A 181 -1.98 -18.80 4.05
CA PHE A 181 -0.73 -18.93 4.79
C PHE A 181 -0.82 -18.39 6.22
N ARG A 182 -0.54 -19.25 7.21
CA ARG A 182 -0.52 -18.88 8.65
C ARG A 182 0.69 -18.06 9.10
N THR A 183 1.76 -17.97 8.29
CA THR A 183 2.91 -17.08 8.55
C THR A 183 3.38 -16.39 7.28
N VAL A 184 3.89 -15.15 7.42
CA VAL A 184 4.54 -14.42 6.32
C VAL A 184 5.78 -15.18 5.82
N ALA A 185 6.49 -15.89 6.71
CA ALA A 185 7.62 -16.75 6.33
C ALA A 185 7.22 -17.85 5.33
N ALA A 186 6.12 -18.57 5.60
CA ALA A 186 5.61 -19.60 4.72
C ALA A 186 5.16 -19.01 3.37
N TYR A 187 4.50 -17.85 3.41
CA TYR A 187 4.08 -17.10 2.23
C TYR A 187 5.27 -16.72 1.34
N VAL A 188 6.31 -16.09 1.89
CA VAL A 188 7.52 -15.69 1.15
C VAL A 188 8.27 -16.88 0.57
N LYS A 189 8.32 -17.99 1.32
CA LYS A 189 8.91 -19.25 0.84
C LYS A 189 8.12 -19.81 -0.36
N ALA A 190 6.79 -19.80 -0.32
CA ALA A 190 5.96 -20.33 -1.39
C ALA A 190 6.04 -19.53 -2.70
N ILE A 191 6.23 -18.20 -2.61
CA ILE A 191 6.49 -17.36 -3.79
C ILE A 191 7.95 -17.30 -4.20
N ASP A 192 8.86 -17.97 -3.49
CA ASP A 192 10.29 -18.08 -3.82
C ASP A 192 11.01 -16.71 -3.89
N LEU A 193 10.68 -15.82 -2.94
CA LEU A 193 11.34 -14.52 -2.76
C LEU A 193 12.22 -14.47 -1.49
N LYS A 194 12.51 -15.63 -0.89
CA LYS A 194 13.33 -15.72 0.33
C LYS A 194 14.78 -15.26 0.14
N PRO A 195 15.52 -15.61 -0.93
CA PRO A 195 16.88 -15.11 -1.15
C PRO A 195 16.96 -13.57 -1.15
N GLN A 196 15.98 -12.92 -1.77
CA GLN A 196 15.84 -11.47 -1.94
C GLN A 196 15.49 -10.74 -0.62
N LEU A 197 15.18 -11.43 0.48
CA LEU A 197 15.02 -10.83 1.80
C LEU A 197 16.31 -10.76 2.60
N ASN A 198 17.20 -11.73 2.40
CA ASN A 198 18.41 -11.89 3.21
C ASN A 198 19.52 -10.88 2.85
N GLU A 199 19.43 -10.23 1.68
CA GLU A 199 20.38 -9.24 1.20
C GLU A 199 19.72 -7.87 0.97
N SER A 200 20.54 -6.81 1.00
CA SER A 200 20.08 -5.48 0.59
C SER A 200 19.85 -5.43 -0.91
N GLY A 201 18.98 -4.52 -1.37
CA GLY A 201 18.77 -4.25 -2.79
C GLY A 201 20.08 -3.95 -3.49
N PHE A 202 20.99 -3.22 -2.83
CA PHE A 202 22.32 -2.96 -3.35
C PHE A 202 23.10 -4.26 -3.64
N ARG A 203 23.28 -5.11 -2.61
CA ARG A 203 24.04 -6.36 -2.74
C ARG A 203 23.40 -7.29 -3.76
N PHE A 204 22.08 -7.48 -3.68
CA PHE A 204 21.36 -8.38 -4.56
C PHE A 204 21.49 -7.97 -6.04
N LEU A 205 21.29 -6.69 -6.37
CA LEU A 205 21.36 -6.22 -7.75
C LEU A 205 22.78 -6.30 -8.31
N VAL A 206 23.80 -5.93 -7.53
CA VAL A 206 25.21 -6.03 -7.93
C VAL A 206 25.65 -7.48 -8.11
N ASN A 207 25.30 -8.37 -7.15
CA ASN A 207 25.57 -9.81 -7.23
C ASN A 207 24.90 -10.47 -8.45
N ASN A 208 23.80 -9.89 -8.98
CA ASN A 208 23.09 -10.36 -10.16
C ASN A 208 23.41 -9.55 -11.45
N GLY A 209 24.52 -8.80 -11.45
CA GLY A 209 25.09 -8.22 -12.67
C GLY A 209 24.52 -6.86 -13.09
N VAL A 210 23.92 -6.10 -12.18
CA VAL A 210 23.63 -4.67 -12.37
C VAL A 210 24.81 -3.86 -11.82
N ASP A 211 25.40 -2.96 -12.61
CA ASP A 211 26.55 -2.19 -12.16
C ASP A 211 26.25 -1.26 -10.97
N GLU A 212 27.26 -0.99 -10.15
CA GLU A 212 27.14 -0.19 -8.94
C GLU A 212 26.64 1.25 -9.17
N MET A 213 26.90 1.84 -10.34
CA MET A 213 26.51 3.22 -10.65
C MET A 213 25.01 3.30 -10.95
N THR A 214 24.50 2.36 -11.74
CA THR A 214 23.06 2.15 -11.97
C THR A 214 22.33 1.91 -10.64
N VAL A 215 22.87 1.09 -9.75
CA VAL A 215 22.23 0.83 -8.45
C VAL A 215 22.30 2.05 -7.51
N ASN A 216 23.48 2.67 -7.36
CA ASN A 216 23.67 3.78 -6.43
C ASN A 216 22.96 5.07 -6.83
N GLU A 217 22.89 5.38 -8.11
CA GLU A 217 22.29 6.62 -8.59
C GLU A 217 20.81 6.41 -8.94
N PHE A 218 20.51 5.53 -9.89
CA PHE A 218 19.16 5.36 -10.41
C PHE A 218 18.26 4.61 -9.43
N VAL A 219 18.62 3.39 -9.02
CA VAL A 219 17.76 2.58 -8.14
C VAL A 219 17.58 3.23 -6.76
N ASP A 220 18.63 3.80 -6.17
CA ASP A 220 18.56 4.51 -4.89
C ASP A 220 17.59 5.70 -4.88
N SER A 221 17.43 6.38 -6.02
CA SER A 221 16.46 7.47 -6.17
C SER A 221 15.01 6.97 -6.20
N LEU A 222 14.79 5.80 -6.83
CA LEU A 222 13.48 5.16 -6.89
C LEU A 222 13.09 4.64 -5.51
N THR A 223 14.03 4.06 -4.76
CA THR A 223 13.76 3.58 -3.39
C THR A 223 13.54 4.73 -2.42
N GLN A 224 14.26 5.86 -2.57
CA GLN A 224 14.00 7.06 -1.76
C GLN A 224 12.65 7.70 -2.10
N GLY A 225 12.36 7.95 -3.38
CA GLY A 225 11.09 8.54 -3.82
C GLY A 225 9.87 7.65 -3.52
N THR A 226 10.05 6.34 -3.33
CA THR A 226 8.97 5.39 -3.00
C THR A 226 8.83 5.12 -1.50
N TYR A 227 9.94 4.97 -0.77
CA TYR A 227 9.96 4.43 0.60
C TYR A 227 10.72 5.27 1.64
N GLY A 228 11.31 6.41 1.25
CA GLY A 228 12.18 7.22 2.12
C GLY A 228 13.41 6.46 2.63
N GLN A 229 13.86 5.43 1.89
CA GLN A 229 14.91 4.50 2.32
C GLN A 229 15.91 4.26 1.18
N GLN A 230 17.19 4.13 1.56
CA GLN A 230 18.30 3.94 0.62
C GLN A 230 18.39 2.48 0.17
N VAL A 231 18.86 2.26 -1.06
CA VAL A 231 19.00 0.91 -1.67
C VAL A 231 19.97 -0.01 -0.91
N THR A 232 20.89 0.59 -0.15
CA THR A 232 21.83 -0.11 0.75
C THR A 232 21.17 -0.60 2.05
N GLN A 233 20.06 0.01 2.45
CA GLN A 233 19.35 -0.27 3.71
C GLN A 233 18.08 -1.10 3.50
N LEU A 234 17.44 -1.04 2.33
CA LEU A 234 16.30 -1.88 2.01
C LEU A 234 16.73 -3.29 1.64
N HIS A 235 15.96 -4.31 2.03
CA HIS A 235 16.05 -5.64 1.45
C HIS A 235 15.63 -5.63 -0.04
N ALA A 236 16.12 -6.61 -0.81
CA ALA A 236 15.98 -6.57 -2.26
C ALA A 236 14.53 -6.66 -2.76
N VAL A 237 13.64 -7.41 -2.09
CA VAL A 237 12.22 -7.46 -2.51
C VAL A 237 11.56 -6.08 -2.54
N MET A 238 11.73 -5.24 -1.50
CA MET A 238 11.17 -3.89 -1.51
C MET A 238 11.86 -2.99 -2.54
N THR A 239 13.17 -3.15 -2.74
CA THR A 239 13.92 -2.42 -3.78
C THR A 239 13.33 -2.67 -5.16
N ILE A 240 13.09 -3.93 -5.50
CA ILE A 240 12.55 -4.34 -6.81
C ILE A 240 11.13 -3.80 -7.03
N ILE A 241 10.33 -3.72 -5.97
CA ILE A 241 8.94 -3.21 -6.06
C ILE A 241 8.88 -1.69 -6.27
N ALA A 242 9.86 -0.93 -5.77
CA ALA A 242 10.00 0.49 -6.11
C ALA A 242 10.21 0.71 -7.62
N MET A 243 10.75 -0.29 -8.33
CA MET A 243 11.04 -0.22 -9.76
C MET A 243 9.89 -0.76 -10.63
N ALA A 244 9.13 -1.74 -10.12
CA ALA A 244 7.93 -2.24 -10.78
C ALA A 244 6.79 -1.19 -10.86
N GLY A 245 6.88 -0.13 -10.05
CA GLY A 245 5.86 0.92 -9.93
C GLY A 245 5.82 1.94 -11.07
N ARG A 246 5.33 1.56 -12.26
CA ARG A 246 4.85 2.54 -13.26
C ARG A 246 3.43 3.01 -12.89
N GLY A 247 3.38 4.03 -12.02
CA GLY A 247 2.20 4.37 -11.23
C GLY A 247 1.12 5.22 -11.91
N GLN A 248 -0.13 4.76 -11.86
CA GLN A 248 -1.37 5.51 -12.11
C GLN A 248 -2.02 5.95 -10.78
N SER A 249 -2.99 6.86 -10.83
CA SER A 249 -3.80 7.32 -9.68
C SER A 249 -5.27 7.46 -10.10
N ILE A 250 -6.23 7.39 -9.18
CA ILE A 250 -7.67 7.52 -9.47
C ILE A 250 -8.13 8.98 -9.48
N LYS A 251 -9.08 9.33 -10.36
CA LYS A 251 -9.72 10.66 -10.37
C LYS A 251 -10.45 10.92 -9.04
N GLY A 252 -10.00 11.94 -8.32
CA GLY A 252 -10.47 12.26 -6.98
C GLY A 252 -9.76 11.50 -5.84
N GLY A 253 -8.76 10.66 -6.14
CA GLY A 253 -7.88 10.03 -5.15
C GLY A 253 -8.16 8.55 -4.86
N ASN A 254 -7.08 7.81 -4.57
CA ASN A 254 -7.04 6.36 -4.35
C ASN A 254 -7.77 5.91 -3.08
N TYR A 255 -7.99 6.82 -2.13
CA TYR A 255 -8.82 6.55 -0.94
C TYR A 255 -10.23 6.08 -1.31
N ARG A 256 -10.73 6.41 -2.51
CA ARG A 256 -12.03 5.97 -3.03
C ARG A 256 -12.13 4.46 -3.22
N ILE A 257 -11.02 3.72 -3.40
CA ILE A 257 -11.03 2.24 -3.39
C ILE A 257 -11.56 1.77 -2.03
N PHE A 258 -10.86 2.16 -0.97
CA PHE A 258 -11.17 1.78 0.40
C PHE A 258 -12.47 2.41 0.90
N GLY A 259 -12.79 3.63 0.48
CA GLY A 259 -14.08 4.27 0.77
C GLY A 259 -15.28 3.50 0.21
N ASN A 260 -15.17 2.93 -0.99
CA ASN A 260 -16.22 2.06 -1.53
C ASN A 260 -16.29 0.68 -0.85
N HIS A 261 -15.28 0.28 -0.09
CA HIS A 261 -15.39 -0.88 0.80
C HIS A 261 -16.33 -0.62 2.01
N PHE A 262 -16.76 0.63 2.30
CA PHE A 262 -17.44 0.99 3.57
C PHE A 262 -18.66 1.92 3.52
N LYS A 263 -19.61 1.60 4.42
CA LYS A 263 -20.51 2.57 5.07
C LYS A 263 -20.66 2.24 6.57
N SER A 264 -20.01 3.00 7.48
CA SER A 264 -20.07 2.95 8.98
C SER A 264 -19.38 1.72 9.68
N LEU A 265 -19.11 1.63 11.01
CA LEU A 265 -19.23 2.53 12.20
C LEU A 265 -18.26 2.09 13.36
N PHE A 266 -17.91 2.99 14.30
CA PHE A 266 -16.67 3.02 15.13
C PHE A 266 -16.68 2.44 16.59
N SER A 267 -15.50 2.06 17.14
CA SER A 267 -15.02 2.15 18.56
C SER A 267 -13.64 1.46 18.78
N ASP A 268 -12.78 1.93 19.70
CA ASP A 268 -11.32 1.61 19.74
C ASP A 268 -10.90 0.33 20.53
N VAL A 269 -9.79 -0.33 20.15
CA VAL A 269 -9.12 -1.43 20.91
C VAL A 269 -7.60 -1.46 20.65
N ARG A 270 -6.78 -1.67 21.70
CA ARG A 270 -5.33 -1.96 21.58
C ARG A 270 -4.85 -3.01 22.59
N ASP A 271 -3.61 -3.48 22.35
CA ASP A 271 -2.71 -4.28 23.18
C ASP A 271 -2.63 -5.79 22.89
N LYS A 272 -1.74 -6.14 21.93
CA LYS A 272 -1.07 -7.46 21.74
C LYS A 272 -0.09 -7.55 20.53
N ILE A 273 0.21 -6.45 19.84
CA ILE A 273 0.91 -6.45 18.54
C ILE A 273 2.43 -6.20 18.72
N THR A 274 3.26 -6.99 18.05
CA THR A 274 4.72 -6.76 17.96
C THR A 274 5.02 -5.39 17.34
N LYS A 275 5.76 -4.54 18.05
CA LYS A 275 6.14 -3.22 17.56
C LYS A 275 7.06 -3.35 16.34
N VAL A 276 6.70 -2.65 15.26
CA VAL A 276 7.53 -2.46 14.06
C VAL A 276 7.93 -0.99 14.00
N ASP A 277 9.19 -0.69 13.72
CA ASP A 277 9.65 0.69 13.54
C ASP A 277 9.32 1.21 12.14
N TYR A 278 8.85 2.45 12.07
CA TYR A 278 8.43 3.11 10.83
C TYR A 278 9.34 4.29 10.48
N VAL A 279 9.47 4.53 9.18
CA VAL A 279 9.99 5.78 8.62
C VAL A 279 8.99 6.89 8.92
N GLN A 280 9.45 7.92 9.64
CA GLN A 280 8.75 9.21 9.69
C GLN A 280 9.05 9.94 8.39
N GLN A 281 8.05 10.06 7.52
CA GLN A 281 8.17 10.80 6.27
C GLN A 281 7.35 12.07 6.34
N HIS A 282 7.98 13.19 6.00
CA HIS A 282 7.35 14.50 5.95
C HIS A 282 6.90 14.79 4.51
N VAL A 283 5.65 15.19 4.38
CA VAL A 283 5.03 15.63 3.12
C VAL A 283 4.72 17.11 3.25
N THR A 284 5.33 17.91 2.38
CA THR A 284 5.02 19.35 2.28
C THR A 284 4.40 19.61 0.92
N LEU A 285 3.22 20.22 0.93
CA LEU A 285 2.57 20.70 -0.27
C LEU A 285 2.54 22.22 -0.23
N PHE A 286 2.86 22.88 -1.34
CA PHE A 286 2.72 24.32 -1.44
C PHE A 286 2.42 24.73 -2.88
N THR A 287 1.79 25.88 -3.08
CA THR A 287 1.57 26.41 -4.44
C THR A 287 2.63 27.47 -4.77
N THR A 288 3.04 27.51 -6.04
CA THR A 288 4.06 28.46 -6.51
C THR A 288 3.75 29.02 -7.89
N ASN A 289 4.03 30.32 -8.09
CA ASN A 289 4.02 30.97 -9.40
C ASN A 289 5.44 31.07 -10.01
N ALA A 290 6.47 30.50 -9.36
CA ALA A 290 7.81 30.46 -9.90
C ALA A 290 7.82 29.68 -11.23
N THR A 291 8.68 30.11 -12.15
CA THR A 291 8.95 29.41 -13.43
C THR A 291 10.24 28.60 -13.39
N HIS A 292 11.11 28.89 -12.42
CA HIS A 292 12.41 28.27 -12.21
C HIS A 292 12.58 27.93 -10.72
N LEU A 293 13.42 26.95 -10.41
CA LEU A 293 13.86 26.69 -9.04
C LEU A 293 14.87 27.75 -8.55
N GLY A 294 15.16 27.76 -7.26
CA GLY A 294 16.15 28.66 -6.65
C GLY A 294 17.59 28.39 -7.09
N SER A 295 18.52 29.25 -6.67
CA SER A 295 19.95 29.16 -7.04
C SER A 295 20.65 27.92 -6.50
N SER A 296 20.24 27.40 -5.34
CA SER A 296 20.68 26.12 -4.80
C SER A 296 20.32 24.95 -5.72
N TYR A 297 19.20 25.05 -6.44
CA TYR A 297 18.73 24.10 -7.44
C TYR A 297 19.07 24.55 -8.88
N MET A 298 20.23 25.19 -9.05
CA MET A 298 20.83 25.57 -10.34
C MET A 298 19.99 26.54 -11.21
N LYS A 299 18.94 27.17 -10.67
CA LYS A 299 17.99 28.01 -11.43
C LYS A 299 17.36 27.32 -12.65
N MET A 300 17.20 25.99 -12.61
CA MET A 300 16.56 25.25 -13.71
C MET A 300 15.07 25.62 -13.86
N ASN A 301 14.52 25.48 -15.07
CA ASN A 301 13.06 25.46 -15.29
C ASN A 301 12.41 24.40 -14.39
N ILE A 302 11.17 24.65 -13.94
CA ILE A 302 10.45 23.68 -13.10
C ILE A 302 10.21 22.34 -13.85
N PRO A 303 10.72 21.20 -13.36
CA PRO A 303 10.47 19.88 -13.93
C PRO A 303 9.10 19.31 -13.51
N ILE A 304 8.62 18.22 -14.13
CA ILE A 304 7.49 17.43 -13.57
C ILE A 304 7.90 16.82 -12.25
N SER A 305 9.10 16.24 -12.19
CA SER A 305 9.63 15.69 -10.95
C SER A 305 11.15 15.75 -10.85
N LEU A 306 11.63 15.77 -9.62
CA LEU A 306 13.03 15.64 -9.26
C LEU A 306 13.16 14.48 -8.28
N LEU A 307 13.89 13.42 -8.65
CA LEU A 307 14.17 12.28 -7.79
C LEU A 307 15.61 12.38 -7.26
N VAL A 308 15.79 12.20 -5.95
CA VAL A 308 17.08 12.45 -5.30
C VAL A 308 17.79 11.14 -4.93
N THR A 309 19.03 10.99 -5.37
CA THR A 309 19.95 9.95 -4.87
C THR A 309 20.89 10.51 -3.81
N ARG A 310 21.19 9.69 -2.79
CA ARG A 310 22.14 10.02 -1.70
C ARG A 310 23.52 9.40 -1.91
N TYR A 311 23.81 8.88 -3.10
CA TYR A 311 25.12 8.30 -3.43
C TYR A 311 26.31 9.20 -3.07
N ARG A 312 26.23 10.51 -3.34
CA ARG A 312 27.31 11.46 -3.03
C ARG A 312 27.57 11.64 -1.54
N GLU A 313 26.54 11.56 -0.70
CA GLU A 313 26.64 11.55 0.76
C GLU A 313 27.36 10.28 1.23
N ARG A 314 26.97 9.11 0.70
CA ARG A 314 27.61 7.82 1.02
C ARG A 314 29.09 7.77 0.64
N GLN A 315 29.47 8.39 -0.48
CA GLN A 315 30.86 8.40 -0.99
C GLN A 315 31.81 9.33 -0.23
N ASN A 316 31.30 10.37 0.44
CA ASN A 316 32.11 11.45 1.02
C ASN A 316 31.73 11.77 2.47
N SER A 317 31.58 10.73 3.31
CA SER A 317 31.24 10.86 4.74
C SER A 317 32.23 11.69 5.57
N THR A 318 33.36 12.09 5.00
CA THR A 318 34.44 12.88 5.61
C THR A 318 34.52 14.34 5.15
N ASN A 319 33.73 14.76 4.15
CA ASN A 319 33.80 16.12 3.58
C ASN A 319 32.45 16.85 3.69
N ASN A 320 32.48 18.10 4.20
CA ASN A 320 31.35 19.03 4.17
C ASN A 320 31.03 19.47 2.73
N LEU A 321 30.31 18.61 2.00
CA LEU A 321 29.70 18.97 0.72
C LEU A 321 28.37 19.68 0.99
N ASN A 322 28.24 20.92 0.53
CA ASN A 322 26.93 21.60 0.44
C ASN A 322 26.09 20.87 -0.62
N LEU A 323 25.33 19.86 -0.20
CA LEU A 323 24.41 19.07 -1.02
C LEU A 323 22.97 19.32 -0.57
N ASN A 324 22.09 19.63 -1.53
CA ASN A 324 20.67 19.87 -1.28
C ASN A 324 19.91 18.55 -1.26
N LEU A 325 20.09 17.80 -0.17
CA LEU A 325 19.51 16.48 0.09
C LEU A 325 18.37 16.52 1.14
N ASP A 326 17.78 17.69 1.37
CA ASP A 326 16.66 17.87 2.30
C ASP A 326 15.34 17.23 1.80
N VAL A 327 15.27 16.94 0.50
CA VAL A 327 14.13 16.30 -0.17
C VAL A 327 14.53 14.95 -0.75
N GLU A 328 13.61 13.99 -0.69
CA GLU A 328 13.71 12.65 -1.30
C GLU A 328 13.17 12.69 -2.73
N SER A 329 12.06 13.39 -2.92
CA SER A 329 11.51 13.72 -4.23
C SER A 329 10.70 15.01 -4.20
N MET A 330 10.63 15.67 -5.37
CA MET A 330 9.75 16.81 -5.64
C MET A 330 8.89 16.49 -6.86
N HIS A 331 7.60 16.84 -6.81
CA HIS A 331 6.66 16.68 -7.91
C HIS A 331 5.87 17.97 -8.11
N PHE A 332 5.79 18.46 -9.35
CA PHE A 332 5.08 19.67 -9.73
C PHE A 332 3.88 19.31 -10.61
N SER A 333 2.72 19.87 -10.29
CA SER A 333 1.49 19.66 -11.04
C SER A 333 1.39 20.58 -12.26
N THR A 334 0.31 20.38 -13.02
CA THR A 334 -0.27 21.38 -13.93
C THR A 334 -0.70 22.65 -13.18
N LEU A 335 -1.00 23.71 -13.92
CA LEU A 335 -1.40 25.01 -13.38
C LEU A 335 -2.81 24.97 -12.75
N LEU A 336 -2.92 25.52 -11.54
CA LEU A 336 -4.16 25.75 -10.82
C LEU A 336 -4.82 27.05 -11.31
N TYR A 337 -5.78 26.93 -12.22
CA TYR A 337 -6.60 28.06 -12.65
C TYR A 337 -7.65 28.45 -11.60
N PRO A 338 -7.97 29.74 -11.42
CA PRO A 338 -7.45 30.91 -12.14
C PRO A 338 -6.18 31.54 -11.52
N ARG A 339 -5.56 30.90 -10.50
CA ARG A 339 -4.40 31.48 -9.78
C ARG A 339 -3.11 31.51 -10.60
N ASN A 340 -2.99 30.67 -11.62
CA ASN A 340 -1.78 30.50 -12.41
C ASN A 340 -0.55 30.09 -11.57
N GLU A 341 -0.80 29.27 -10.54
CA GLU A 341 0.21 28.69 -9.66
C GLU A 341 0.27 27.17 -9.91
N ARG A 342 1.43 26.54 -9.76
CA ARG A 342 1.59 25.07 -9.74
C ARG A 342 1.53 24.58 -8.30
N LEU A 343 0.88 23.45 -8.06
CA LEU A 343 1.02 22.73 -6.79
C LEU A 343 2.32 21.90 -6.82
N VAL A 344 3.12 22.06 -5.78
CA VAL A 344 4.33 21.28 -5.52
C VAL A 344 4.03 20.30 -4.39
N LYS A 345 4.45 19.05 -4.54
CA LYS A 345 4.50 18.04 -3.47
C LYS A 345 5.94 17.62 -3.25
N LEU A 346 6.40 17.76 -2.01
CA LEU A 346 7.72 17.38 -1.52
C LEU A 346 7.60 16.19 -0.57
N PHE A 347 8.49 15.21 -0.70
CA PHE A 347 8.77 14.21 0.33
C PHE A 347 10.16 14.47 0.92
N SER A 348 10.30 14.29 2.23
CA SER A 348 11.51 14.64 2.99
C SER A 348 11.60 13.82 4.28
N PRO A 349 12.82 13.52 4.78
CA PRO A 349 13.00 12.80 6.04
C PRO A 349 12.72 13.69 7.27
N ASN A 350 12.75 15.01 7.11
CA ASN A 350 12.59 16.00 8.17
C ASN A 350 11.54 17.06 7.81
N TYR A 351 11.05 17.80 8.79
CA TYR A 351 10.17 18.96 8.57
C TYR A 351 10.91 20.06 7.80
N LEU A 352 10.32 20.55 6.71
CA LEU A 352 10.85 21.67 5.91
C LEU A 352 10.12 22.97 6.27
N ASP A 353 10.82 23.91 6.89
CA ASP A 353 10.28 25.24 7.21
C ASP A 353 10.09 26.13 5.97
N ASP A 354 9.54 27.33 6.16
CA ASP A 354 9.30 28.29 5.08
C ASP A 354 10.61 28.79 4.44
N SER A 355 11.74 28.83 5.15
CA SER A 355 13.03 29.26 4.60
C SER A 355 13.56 28.24 3.58
N LYS A 356 13.37 26.94 3.83
CA LYS A 356 13.72 25.89 2.88
C LYS A 356 12.82 25.91 1.64
N LEU A 357 11.54 26.26 1.78
CA LEU A 357 10.67 26.49 0.61
C LEU A 357 11.11 27.72 -0.19
N VAL A 358 11.50 28.81 0.48
CA VAL A 358 12.07 30.01 -0.16
C VAL A 358 13.37 29.68 -0.92
N GLU A 359 14.20 28.80 -0.38
CA GLU A 359 15.38 28.29 -1.08
C GLU A 359 15.00 27.49 -2.35
N ILE A 360 13.96 26.64 -2.29
CA ILE A 360 13.50 25.84 -3.44
C ILE A 360 12.95 26.69 -4.59
N VAL A 361 12.20 27.78 -4.31
CA VAL A 361 11.58 28.64 -5.35
C VAL A 361 12.15 30.06 -5.45
N GLY A 362 13.28 30.32 -4.79
CA GLY A 362 14.05 31.57 -4.85
C GLY A 362 13.48 32.78 -4.10
N SER A 363 12.19 32.81 -3.71
CA SER A 363 11.57 33.95 -3.01
C SER A 363 10.31 33.57 -2.24
N ARG A 364 10.04 34.24 -1.10
CA ARG A 364 8.78 34.07 -0.34
C ARG A 364 7.56 34.59 -1.09
N ALA A 365 7.76 35.56 -1.98
CA ALA A 365 6.72 36.07 -2.88
C ALA A 365 6.25 35.02 -3.90
N ASN A 366 7.05 33.97 -4.13
CA ASN A 366 6.70 32.89 -5.03
C ASN A 366 5.90 31.76 -4.36
N ILE A 367 5.53 31.88 -3.08
CA ILE A 367 4.87 30.83 -2.30
C ILE A 367 3.46 31.29 -1.89
N GLY A 368 2.45 30.60 -2.41
CA GLY A 368 1.03 30.84 -2.12
C GLY A 368 0.56 30.10 -0.87
N TRP A 369 -0.17 29.01 -1.08
CA TRP A 369 -0.65 28.11 -0.03
C TRP A 369 0.46 27.17 0.46
N ILE A 370 0.40 26.73 1.71
CA ILE A 370 1.29 25.71 2.29
C ILE A 370 0.47 24.75 3.16
N TYR A 371 0.75 23.45 3.06
CA TYR A 371 0.25 22.38 3.92
C TYR A 371 1.39 21.43 4.26
N ARG A 372 1.44 20.93 5.50
CA ARG A 372 2.50 20.04 5.98
C ARG A 372 1.89 18.88 6.78
N LYS A 373 2.39 17.67 6.58
CA LYS A 373 2.03 16.48 7.36
C LYS A 373 3.23 15.57 7.56
N MET A 374 3.29 14.92 8.73
CA MET A 374 4.17 13.79 8.98
C MET A 374 3.35 12.49 8.96
N TRP A 375 3.91 11.43 8.37
CA TRP A 375 3.39 10.08 8.41
C TRP A 375 4.40 9.11 8.99
N TYR A 376 3.92 8.13 9.75
CA TYR A 376 4.60 6.83 9.84
C TYR A 376 4.33 6.08 8.53
N ALA A 377 5.15 6.33 7.53
CA ALA A 377 4.82 6.10 6.12
C ALA A 377 5.01 4.65 5.68
N TYR A 378 6.13 4.04 6.10
CA TYR A 378 6.54 2.68 5.73
C TYR A 378 7.28 2.03 6.91
N PRO A 379 7.20 0.71 7.11
CA PRO A 379 8.09 0.03 8.04
C PRO A 379 9.54 0.12 7.56
N ARG A 380 10.48 0.11 8.51
CA ARG A 380 11.90 -0.10 8.18
C ARG A 380 12.08 -1.53 7.68
N ALA A 381 12.83 -1.66 6.59
CA ALA A 381 12.94 -2.91 5.85
C ALA A 381 14.39 -3.35 5.61
N PRO A 382 15.19 -3.53 6.68
CA PRO A 382 16.55 -4.07 6.56
C PRO A 382 16.56 -5.48 5.96
N PRO A 383 17.70 -5.92 5.39
CA PRO A 383 17.95 -7.33 5.12
C PRO A 383 17.67 -8.16 6.37
N ARG A 384 16.80 -9.16 6.24
CA ARG A 384 16.34 -9.99 7.36
C ARG A 384 16.08 -11.41 6.92
N ASN A 385 16.40 -12.35 7.80
CA ASN A 385 15.90 -13.70 7.70
C ASN A 385 14.36 -13.73 7.85
N ASP A 386 13.74 -14.76 7.29
CA ASP A 386 12.29 -14.95 7.26
C ASP A 386 11.66 -15.24 8.64
N THR A 387 12.46 -15.23 9.71
CA THR A 387 12.09 -15.59 11.08
C THR A 387 11.56 -14.44 11.93
N ILE A 388 11.58 -13.18 11.45
CA ILE A 388 11.12 -12.00 12.22
C ILE A 388 10.07 -11.21 11.44
N PHE A 389 8.92 -11.84 11.20
CA PHE A 389 7.70 -11.19 10.74
C PHE A 389 6.64 -11.16 11.86
N PRO A 390 5.78 -10.13 11.92
CA PRO A 390 4.64 -10.14 12.81
C PRO A 390 3.75 -11.37 12.58
N PRO A 391 3.20 -12.00 13.64
CA PRO A 391 2.31 -13.14 13.49
C PRO A 391 1.02 -12.71 12.80
N ILE A 392 0.56 -13.51 11.83
CA ILE A 392 -0.73 -13.30 11.14
C ILE A 392 -1.89 -13.56 12.11
N ASN A 393 -1.76 -14.57 12.96
CA ASN A 393 -2.74 -14.96 13.97
C ASN A 393 -2.02 -14.99 15.35
N PRO A 394 -1.90 -13.84 16.05
CA PRO A 394 -1.23 -13.75 17.36
C PRO A 394 -1.94 -14.48 18.51
N ASP A 395 -3.25 -14.68 18.45
CA ASP A 395 -4.04 -15.33 19.49
C ASP A 395 -5.34 -15.91 18.91
N LYS A 396 -6.03 -16.81 19.61
CA LYS A 396 -7.25 -17.45 19.13
C LYS A 396 -8.34 -16.42 18.80
N GLY A 397 -8.76 -16.36 17.54
CA GLY A 397 -9.76 -15.40 17.05
C GLY A 397 -9.24 -13.97 16.84
N LEU A 398 -7.91 -13.74 16.97
CA LEU A 398 -7.28 -12.44 16.74
C LEU A 398 -6.34 -12.53 15.53
N TYR A 399 -6.54 -11.67 14.53
CA TYR A 399 -5.76 -11.65 13.29
C TYR A 399 -5.17 -10.27 13.05
N TYR A 400 -3.89 -10.21 12.67
CA TYR A 400 -3.19 -8.95 12.40
C TYR A 400 -3.13 -8.67 10.90
N VAL A 401 -4.07 -7.85 10.42
CA VAL A 401 -4.29 -7.62 8.97
C VAL A 401 -3.08 -7.00 8.27
N ASN A 402 -2.26 -6.22 8.98
CA ASN A 402 -1.04 -5.59 8.45
C ASN A 402 0.24 -6.45 8.62
N ALA A 403 0.15 -7.74 8.96
CA ALA A 403 1.32 -8.60 9.20
C ALA A 403 2.34 -8.59 8.03
N PHE A 404 1.83 -8.48 6.80
CA PHE A 404 2.62 -8.50 5.56
C PHE A 404 3.31 -7.17 5.26
N GLU A 405 2.96 -6.09 5.95
CA GLU A 405 3.46 -4.75 5.62
C GLU A 405 4.99 -4.66 5.74
N SER A 406 5.56 -5.37 6.71
CA SER A 406 7.01 -5.50 6.91
C SER A 406 7.71 -6.38 5.87
N PHE A 407 6.96 -7.12 5.05
CA PHE A 407 7.47 -7.84 3.87
C PHE A 407 7.38 -6.95 2.62
N ILE A 408 6.20 -6.42 2.32
CA ILE A 408 5.98 -5.46 1.25
C ILE A 408 4.95 -4.42 1.71
N SER A 409 5.36 -3.15 1.77
CA SER A 409 4.48 -2.04 2.17
C SER A 409 3.84 -1.36 0.96
N THR A 410 2.83 -1.99 0.34
CA THR A 410 2.00 -1.38 -0.72
C THR A 410 0.52 -1.51 -0.41
N MET A 411 -0.31 -0.67 -1.05
CA MET A 411 -1.78 -0.80 -1.01
C MET A 411 -2.24 -2.19 -1.46
N GLU A 412 -1.63 -2.74 -2.51
CA GLU A 412 -1.95 -4.09 -3.01
C GLU A 412 -1.63 -5.17 -1.98
N THR A 413 -0.43 -5.16 -1.38
CA THR A 413 -0.06 -6.18 -0.39
C THR A 413 -0.97 -6.12 0.84
N GLN A 414 -1.49 -4.94 1.21
CA GLN A 414 -2.50 -4.85 2.27
C GLN A 414 -3.82 -5.53 1.87
N CYS A 415 -4.22 -5.47 0.59
CA CYS A 415 -5.35 -6.25 0.08
C CYS A 415 -5.05 -7.76 0.09
N VAL A 416 -3.86 -8.19 -0.35
CA VAL A 416 -3.48 -9.62 -0.35
C VAL A 416 -3.39 -10.19 1.07
N ALA A 417 -2.86 -9.42 2.03
CA ALA A 417 -2.81 -9.81 3.43
C ALA A 417 -4.21 -10.00 4.02
N ALA A 418 -5.12 -9.06 3.74
CA ALA A 418 -6.51 -9.15 4.13
C ALA A 418 -7.21 -10.37 3.51
N HIS A 419 -7.03 -10.60 2.22
CA HIS A 419 -7.57 -11.73 1.46
C HIS A 419 -7.13 -13.07 2.06
N ASN A 420 -5.83 -13.25 2.32
CA ASN A 420 -5.25 -14.40 2.99
C ASN A 420 -5.85 -14.62 4.39
N ILE A 421 -6.04 -13.54 5.15
CA ILE A 421 -6.56 -13.59 6.52
C ILE A 421 -8.04 -13.95 6.56
N ILE A 422 -8.87 -13.46 5.64
CA ILE A 422 -10.29 -13.85 5.62
C ILE A 422 -10.44 -15.34 5.29
N ARG A 423 -9.62 -15.88 4.37
CA ARG A 423 -9.63 -17.32 4.08
C ARG A 423 -9.21 -18.16 5.30
N LEU A 424 -8.15 -17.77 6.02
CA LEU A 424 -7.78 -18.39 7.30
C LEU A 424 -8.89 -18.30 8.35
N PHE A 425 -9.49 -17.12 8.48
CA PHE A 425 -10.56 -16.86 9.43
C PHE A 425 -11.74 -17.79 9.20
N LEU A 426 -12.16 -17.99 7.94
CA LEU A 426 -13.24 -18.94 7.61
C LEU A 426 -12.85 -20.38 7.99
N ILE A 427 -11.63 -20.83 7.67
CA ILE A 427 -11.16 -22.17 8.07
C ILE A 427 -11.23 -22.35 9.59
N ASP A 428 -10.67 -21.39 10.34
CA ASP A 428 -10.68 -21.39 11.81
C ASP A 428 -12.10 -21.27 12.40
N PHE A 429 -13.08 -20.80 11.62
CA PHE A 429 -14.48 -20.65 11.99
C PHE A 429 -15.36 -21.87 11.65
N GLY A 430 -14.78 -22.89 10.98
CA GLY A 430 -15.41 -24.18 10.69
C GLY A 430 -15.79 -24.42 9.23
N TYR A 431 -15.37 -23.57 8.29
CA TYR A 431 -15.56 -23.82 6.86
C TYR A 431 -14.50 -24.80 6.34
N ASP A 432 -14.84 -25.63 5.35
CA ASP A 432 -13.88 -26.48 4.64
C ASP A 432 -12.82 -25.62 3.95
N GLU A 433 -11.57 -26.10 3.92
CA GLU A 433 -10.42 -25.34 3.39
C GLU A 433 -10.55 -25.01 1.90
N LYS A 434 -11.09 -25.93 1.08
CA LYS A 434 -11.34 -25.64 -0.33
C LYS A 434 -12.51 -24.66 -0.45
N VAL A 435 -13.58 -24.84 0.31
CA VAL A 435 -14.72 -23.90 0.30
C VAL A 435 -14.27 -22.48 0.68
N ALA A 436 -13.51 -22.33 1.76
CA ALA A 436 -12.97 -21.04 2.21
C ALA A 436 -11.98 -20.43 1.18
N THR A 437 -11.14 -21.26 0.55
CA THR A 437 -10.19 -20.80 -0.47
C THR A 437 -10.89 -20.36 -1.76
N LEU A 438 -11.97 -21.03 -2.17
CA LEU A 438 -12.65 -20.77 -3.45
C LEU A 438 -13.84 -19.81 -3.34
N ALA A 439 -14.23 -19.38 -2.12
CA ALA A 439 -15.37 -18.50 -1.87
C ALA A 439 -15.30 -17.12 -2.57
N ASP A 440 -14.13 -16.75 -3.11
CA ASP A 440 -13.95 -15.59 -3.98
C ASP A 440 -13.09 -15.83 -5.23
N ASP A 441 -13.08 -17.05 -5.77
CA ASP A 441 -12.38 -17.42 -7.02
C ASP A 441 -12.65 -16.45 -8.19
N TYR A 442 -13.85 -15.86 -8.24
CA TYR A 442 -14.26 -14.89 -9.27
C TYR A 442 -13.89 -13.43 -8.96
N TRP A 443 -13.13 -13.17 -7.88
CA TRP A 443 -12.64 -11.81 -7.63
C TRP A 443 -11.56 -11.45 -8.65
N ILE A 444 -10.44 -12.15 -8.62
CA ILE A 444 -9.35 -11.95 -9.59
C ILE A 444 -9.44 -13.08 -10.62
N ASP A 445 -10.15 -12.78 -11.70
CA ASP A 445 -10.28 -13.66 -12.86
C ASP A 445 -9.05 -13.52 -13.76
N THR A 446 -7.97 -14.24 -13.42
CA THR A 446 -6.71 -14.19 -14.16
C THR A 446 -6.61 -15.31 -15.18
N ALA A 447 -6.85 -14.96 -16.44
CA ALA A 447 -6.21 -15.60 -17.59
C ALA A 447 -4.76 -15.09 -17.78
N ILE A 448 -3.95 -15.11 -16.70
CA ILE A 448 -2.51 -14.74 -16.68
C ILE A 448 -1.67 -16.02 -16.66
#